data_AF-A0A1H6C139-F1
#
_entry.id   AF-A0A1H6C139-F1
#
_cell.length_a   1.000
_cell.length_b   1.000
_cell.length_c   1.000
_cell.angle_alpha   90.00
_cell.angle_beta   90.00
_cell.angle_gamma   90.00
#
_symmetry.space_group_name_H-M   'P 1'
#
loop_
_entity.id
_entity.type
_entity.pdbx_description
1 polymer ?
#
loop_
_entity_poly.entity_id
_entity_poly.type
_entity_poly.pdbx_seq_one_letter_code
_entity_poly.pdbx_strand_id
1 'polypeptide(L)'
;MPVTSARCFGLPLPRFLLPLSEAREYADEEGRFRFDVKLTLPFFGLLTHYRGWLVPAGSTCSTSGLTAAVPNEPASDDNAFDSLSI
;
A
#
# COMPACT_ATOMS: atom_id res chain seq x y z
N MET A 1 9.65 -18.65 13.48
CA MET A 1 8.86 -18.99 14.68
C MET A 1 7.58 -19.68 14.23
N PRO A 2 7.27 -20.91 14.68
CA PRO A 2 6.05 -21.62 14.26
C PRO A 2 4.81 -21.14 15.04
N VAL A 3 3.65 -21.11 14.36
CA VAL A 3 2.36 -20.75 14.96
C VAL A 3 1.95 -21.84 15.96
N THR A 4 1.73 -21.46 17.23
CA THR A 4 1.56 -22.42 18.35
C THR A 4 0.10 -22.75 18.66
N SER A 5 -0.85 -21.92 18.23
CA SER A 5 -2.29 -22.16 18.40
C SER A 5 -3.11 -21.41 17.35
N ALA A 6 -4.26 -21.96 16.98
CA ALA A 6 -5.24 -21.32 16.11
C ALA A 6 -6.67 -21.66 16.59
N ARG A 7 -7.63 -20.80 16.27
CA ARG A 7 -9.06 -21.05 16.48
C ARG A 7 -9.80 -20.84 15.16
N CYS A 8 -10.70 -21.74 14.81
CA CYS A 8 -11.58 -21.61 13.64
C CYS A 8 -13.02 -21.86 14.08
N PHE A 9 -13.96 -21.01 13.66
CA PHE A 9 -15.38 -21.08 14.04
C PHE A 9 -15.61 -21.20 15.57
N GLY A 10 -14.77 -20.58 16.39
CA GLY A 10 -14.88 -20.62 17.85
C GLY A 10 -14.30 -21.87 18.53
N LEU A 11 -13.81 -22.85 17.76
CA LEU A 11 -13.19 -24.07 18.29
C LEU A 11 -11.66 -23.99 18.20
N PRO A 12 -10.92 -24.48 19.22
CA PRO A 12 -9.47 -24.61 19.14
C PRO A 12 -9.10 -25.64 18.08
N LEU A 13 -8.22 -25.24 17.16
CA LEU A 13 -7.74 -26.12 16.10
C LEU A 13 -6.81 -27.20 16.70
N PRO A 14 -7.04 -28.49 16.41
CA PRO A 14 -6.07 -29.54 16.71
C PRO A 14 -4.69 -29.26 16.09
N ARG A 15 -3.62 -29.76 16.71
CA ARG A 15 -2.23 -29.49 16.27
C ARG A 15 -1.95 -29.88 14.82
N PHE A 16 -2.64 -30.89 14.30
CA PHE A 16 -2.49 -31.32 12.91
C PHE A 16 -3.21 -30.42 11.90
N LEU A 17 -4.07 -29.50 12.35
CA LEU A 17 -4.78 -28.53 11.51
C LEU A 17 -4.11 -27.15 11.53
N LEU A 18 -3.06 -26.96 12.33
CA LEU A 18 -2.44 -25.65 12.52
C LEU A 18 -1.96 -25.07 11.17
N PRO A 19 -2.16 -23.75 10.96
CA PRO A 19 -1.66 -23.08 9.77
C PRO A 19 -0.14 -23.21 9.66
N LEU A 20 0.33 -23.65 8.50
CA LEU A 20 1.73 -23.62 8.12
C LEU A 20 2.00 -22.32 7.37
N SER A 21 2.96 -21.53 7.87
CA SER A 21 3.41 -20.30 7.22
C SER A 21 4.76 -20.53 6.54
N GLU A 22 4.81 -20.40 5.23
CA GLU A 22 6.05 -20.29 4.46
C GLU A 22 6.26 -18.84 4.06
N ALA A 23 7.30 -18.19 4.59
CA ALA A 23 7.70 -16.84 4.20
C ALA A 23 9.04 -16.91 3.45
N ARG A 24 9.09 -16.30 2.26
CA ARG A 24 10.30 -16.09 1.47
C ARG A 24 10.52 -14.59 1.29
N GLU A 25 11.70 -14.13 1.67
CA GLU A 25 12.11 -12.74 1.60
C GLU A 25 13.40 -12.64 0.80
N TYR A 26 13.45 -11.75 -0.18
CA TYR A 26 14.65 -11.54 -1.01
C TYR A 26 14.70 -10.12 -1.59
N ALA A 27 15.90 -9.59 -1.76
CA ALA A 27 16.12 -8.35 -2.49
C ALA A 27 16.15 -8.63 -4.00
N ASP A 28 15.51 -7.79 -4.80
CA ASP A 28 15.65 -7.85 -6.26
C ASP A 28 16.83 -7.02 -6.77
N GLU A 29 17.12 -7.17 -8.06
CA GLU A 29 18.22 -6.47 -8.74
C GLU A 29 18.02 -4.95 -8.78
N GLU A 30 16.78 -4.49 -8.63
CA GLU A 30 16.41 -3.07 -8.54
C GLU A 30 16.45 -2.53 -7.08
N GLY A 31 16.91 -3.33 -6.12
CA GLY A 31 17.01 -2.95 -4.70
C GLY A 31 15.67 -2.91 -3.96
N ARG A 32 14.60 -3.48 -4.53
CA ARG A 32 13.30 -3.60 -3.88
C ARG A 32 13.26 -4.85 -3.01
N PHE A 33 12.64 -4.75 -1.85
CA PHE A 33 12.49 -5.86 -0.92
C PHE A 33 11.24 -6.66 -1.28
N ARG A 34 11.39 -7.86 -1.83
CA ARG A 34 10.26 -8.75 -2.17
C ARG A 34 9.95 -9.71 -1.04
N PHE A 35 8.66 -9.88 -0.78
CA PHE A 35 8.14 -10.83 0.18
C PHE A 35 7.05 -11.70 -0.47
N ASP A 36 7.16 -13.00 -0.26
CA ASP A 36 6.18 -14.01 -0.65
C ASP A 36 5.83 -14.83 0.59
N VAL A 37 4.61 -14.63 1.11
CA VAL A 37 4.10 -15.31 2.29
C VAL A 37 2.92 -16.18 1.91
N LYS A 38 3.10 -17.48 2.05
CA LYS A 38 2.07 -18.50 1.86
C LYS A 38 1.61 -19.02 3.21
N LEU A 39 0.30 -19.01 3.40
CA LEU A 39 -0.34 -19.59 4.57
C LEU A 39 -1.22 -20.74 4.10
N THR A 40 -0.87 -21.95 4.48
CA THR A 40 -1.57 -23.17 4.10
C THR A 40 -2.13 -23.87 5.33
N LEU A 41 -3.32 -24.44 5.19
CA LEU A 41 -3.90 -25.39 6.14
C LEU A 41 -3.72 -26.80 5.57
N PRO A 42 -3.28 -27.77 6.38
CA PRO A 42 -3.07 -29.14 5.90
C PRO A 42 -4.35 -29.86 5.43
N PHE A 43 -5.52 -29.43 5.91
CA PHE A 43 -6.82 -30.02 5.51
C PHE A 43 -7.57 -29.20 4.45
N PHE A 44 -7.49 -27.87 4.50
CA PHE A 44 -8.21 -26.97 3.60
C PHE A 44 -7.36 -26.45 2.43
N GLY A 45 -6.05 -26.69 2.43
CA GLY A 45 -5.13 -26.22 1.39
C GLY A 45 -4.69 -24.77 1.59
N LEU A 46 -4.43 -24.05 0.50
CA LEU A 46 -3.95 -22.67 0.55
C LEU A 46 -5.03 -21.74 1.14
N LEU A 47 -4.74 -21.16 2.31
CA LEU A 47 -5.63 -20.20 2.96
C LEU A 47 -5.43 -18.81 2.36
N THR A 48 -4.17 -18.40 2.22
CA THR A 48 -3.83 -17.15 1.56
C THR A 48 -2.39 -17.15 1.05
N HIS A 49 -2.17 -16.41 -0.03
CA HIS A 49 -0.86 -16.19 -0.63
C HIS A 49 -0.70 -14.71 -0.90
N TYR A 50 0.13 -14.05 -0.10
CA TYR A 50 0.43 -12.64 -0.27
C TYR A 50 1.81 -12.49 -0.87
N ARG A 51 1.86 -11.80 -2.01
CA ARG A 51 3.10 -11.38 -2.67
C ARG A 51 3.15 -9.87 -2.70
N GLY A 52 4.30 -9.31 -2.42
CA GLY A 52 4.49 -7.88 -2.49
C GLY A 52 5.95 -7.50 -2.56
N TRP A 53 6.16 -6.20 -2.72
CA TRP A 53 7.47 -5.59 -2.73
C TRP A 53 7.40 -4.27 -1.97
N LEU A 54 8.46 -3.95 -1.25
CA LEU A 54 8.61 -2.70 -0.53
C LEU A 54 9.75 -1.91 -1.17
N VAL A 55 9.56 -0.60 -1.27
CA VAL A 55 10.61 0.35 -1.62
C VAL A 55 11.14 0.96 -0.32
N PRO A 56 12.46 1.11 -0.17
CA PRO A 56 13.02 1.85 0.96
C PRO A 56 12.42 3.27 1.03
N ALA A 57 11.99 3.71 2.21
CA ALA A 57 11.44 5.06 2.40
C ALA A 57 12.46 6.18 2.10
N GLY A 58 13.76 5.85 2.09
CA GLY A 58 14.84 6.74 1.65
C GLY A 58 15.00 6.85 0.14
N SER A 59 14.28 6.04 -0.66
CA SER A 59 14.15 6.24 -2.10
C SER A 59 13.15 7.38 -2.32
N THR A 60 13.60 8.62 -2.10
CA THR A 60 12.79 9.81 -2.33
C THR A 60 12.32 9.81 -3.78
N CYS A 61 11.07 9.43 -3.99
CA CYS A 61 10.38 9.74 -5.23
C CYS A 61 10.42 11.25 -5.37
N SER A 62 11.26 11.76 -6.29
CA SER A 62 11.28 13.16 -6.65
C SER A 62 9.86 13.54 -7.09
N THR A 63 9.11 14.13 -6.17
CA THR A 63 7.77 14.66 -6.37
C THR A 63 7.90 15.91 -7.25
N SER A 64 8.17 15.70 -8.54
CA SER A 64 8.43 16.76 -9.53
C SER A 64 7.18 17.16 -10.32
N GLY A 65 5.98 16.81 -9.84
CA GLY A 65 4.75 17.02 -10.61
C GLY A 65 3.47 17.29 -9.81
N LEU A 66 3.50 17.33 -8.48
CA LEU A 66 2.34 17.75 -7.70
C LEU A 66 2.35 19.27 -7.46
N THR A 67 2.58 20.06 -8.52
CA THR A 67 2.14 21.44 -8.58
C THR A 67 0.80 21.42 -9.31
N ALA A 68 -0.28 21.26 -8.55
CA ALA A 68 -1.59 21.62 -9.08
C ALA A 68 -1.51 23.13 -9.33
N ALA A 69 -1.42 23.50 -10.60
CA ALA A 69 -1.40 24.85 -11.08
C ALA A 69 -2.47 25.68 -10.33
N VAL A 70 -2.03 26.71 -9.62
CA VAL A 70 -2.90 27.85 -9.30
C VAL A 70 -3.35 28.40 -10.65
N PRO A 71 -4.66 28.35 -11.00
CA PRO A 71 -5.13 29.09 -12.15
C PRO A 71 -4.88 30.56 -11.82
N ASN A 72 -4.13 31.26 -12.68
CA ASN A 72 -4.00 32.72 -12.60
C ASN A 72 -5.41 33.32 -12.42
N GLU A 73 -5.67 33.96 -11.28
CA GLU A 73 -6.76 34.92 -11.21
C GLU A 73 -6.48 35.99 -12.26
N PRO A 74 -7.36 36.21 -13.25
CA PRO A 74 -7.25 37.41 -14.05
C PRO A 74 -7.56 38.57 -13.11
N ALA A 75 -6.56 39.41 -12.86
CA ALA A 75 -6.78 40.77 -12.39
C ALA A 75 -7.82 41.40 -13.34
N SER A 76 -9.08 41.38 -12.93
CA SER A 76 -10.19 41.97 -13.66
C SER A 76 -10.34 43.37 -13.12
N ASP A 77 -9.77 44.31 -13.86
CA ASP A 77 -9.81 45.74 -13.63
C ASP A 77 -11.24 46.22 -13.29
N ASP A 78 -11.43 46.59 -12.04
CA ASP A 78 -12.62 47.18 -11.45
C ASP A 78 -12.74 48.70 -11.75
N ASN A 79 -11.91 49.24 -12.65
CA ASN A 79 -11.90 50.66 -13.04
C ASN A 79 -12.67 50.97 -14.34
N ALA A 80 -13.83 50.33 -14.55
CA ALA A 80 -14.66 50.57 -15.74
C ALA A 80 -15.92 51.42 -15.50
N PHE A 81 -16.11 52.02 -14.32
CA PHE A 81 -17.35 52.72 -14.00
C PHE A 81 -17.16 54.01 -13.18
N ASP A 82 -16.45 55.00 -13.73
CA ASP A 82 -16.63 56.41 -13.29
C ASP A 82 -16.39 57.44 -14.42
N SER A 83 -16.63 57.06 -15.68
CA SER A 83 -16.47 57.98 -16.81
C SER A 83 -17.62 57.86 -17.81
N LEU A 84 -18.84 58.14 -17.34
CA LEU A 84 -19.92 58.67 -18.17
C LEU A 84 -20.93 59.41 -17.28
N SER A 85 -20.95 60.73 -17.50
CA SER A 85 -22.17 61.53 -17.62
C SER A 85 -22.75 62.21 -16.37
N ILE A 86 -22.52 63.54 -16.40
CA ILE A 86 -23.42 64.66 -16.04
C ILE A 86 -23.30 65.18 -14.60
#